data_AF-A0A0N9UU98-F1
#
_entry.id   AF-A0A0N9UU98-F1
#
_cell.length_a   1.000
_cell.length_b   1.000
_cell.length_c   1.000
_cell.angle_alpha   90.00
_cell.angle_beta   90.00
_cell.angle_gamma   90.00
#
_symmetry.space_group_name_H-M   'P 1'
#
loop_
_entity.id
_entity.type
_entity.pdbx_description
1 polymer ?
#
loop_
_entity_poly.entity_id
_entity_poly.type
_entity_poly.pdbx_seq_one_letter_code
_entity_poly.pdbx_strand_id
1 'polypeptide(L)'
;MKVPYLAVGAALLSVLACSVPSTAADPLVLNDIEWKAAPAKGKGEPHLQVSRRKSNSSVSIDGSRRELAGTKAVLRGAAGPVSFTIVHAAGTLACTGVLKAAHDGAGRCRFAADPGFERDLASRGLAPEDRDDLLAMLLVDATIELADGLTAAGVQPKDDGDLIAAAALDVTPAYVRDLQSEAMTLTTIEDAIACKALDVDGAYVRGLAAAGYRKLSAHDVVGMKALGVSPEYARAMNRAASGSGK
;
A
#
# COMPACT_ATOMS: atom_id res chain seq x y z
N MET A 1 42.50 -74.85 34.61
CA MET A 1 41.40 -74.76 35.60
C MET A 1 41.31 -73.33 36.10
N LYS A 2 40.07 -72.80 36.18
CA LYS A 2 39.61 -71.44 36.55
C LYS A 2 39.35 -70.45 35.39
N VAL A 3 38.13 -69.94 35.45
CA VAL A 3 37.32 -69.20 34.48
C VAL A 3 37.22 -67.72 34.97
N PRO A 4 36.39 -66.82 34.40
CA PRO A 4 36.78 -65.69 33.55
C PRO A 4 36.52 -64.31 34.23
N TYR A 5 36.82 -63.21 33.54
CA TYR A 5 36.12 -61.94 33.78
C TYR A 5 35.79 -61.26 32.44
N LEU A 6 34.49 -61.12 32.21
CA LEU A 6 33.87 -60.25 31.19
C LEU A 6 33.94 -58.81 31.67
N ALA A 7 34.42 -57.90 30.81
CA ALA A 7 34.26 -56.46 31.00
C ALA A 7 33.53 -55.89 29.78
N VAL A 8 32.29 -55.45 30.02
CA VAL A 8 31.45 -54.70 29.10
C VAL A 8 31.96 -53.26 29.08
N GLY A 9 32.47 -52.79 27.94
CA GLY A 9 32.89 -51.40 27.72
C GLY A 9 31.87 -50.67 26.85
N ALA A 10 31.09 -49.79 27.47
CA ALA A 10 30.14 -48.92 26.79
C ALA A 10 30.82 -47.73 26.10
N ALA A 11 30.19 -47.26 25.03
CA ALA A 11 30.61 -46.27 24.04
C ALA A 11 30.90 -44.86 24.57
N LEU A 12 31.57 -44.03 23.74
CA LEU A 12 31.29 -42.60 23.54
C LEU A 12 31.99 -42.11 22.26
N LEU A 13 31.23 -42.00 21.17
CA LEU A 13 31.64 -41.29 19.95
C LEU A 13 31.26 -39.82 20.11
N SER A 14 32.24 -38.96 20.39
CA SER A 14 32.06 -37.52 20.45
C SER A 14 32.06 -36.93 19.04
N VAL A 15 30.88 -36.67 18.48
CA VAL A 15 30.74 -35.85 17.26
C VAL A 15 30.74 -34.38 17.69
N LEU A 16 31.87 -33.68 17.50
CA LEU A 16 31.88 -32.22 17.55
C LEU A 16 31.27 -31.68 16.25
N ALA A 17 30.00 -31.30 16.29
CA ALA A 17 29.40 -30.42 15.30
C ALA A 17 29.75 -28.97 15.67
N CYS A 18 30.76 -28.39 15.02
CA CYS A 18 30.97 -26.94 15.05
C CYS A 18 29.87 -26.27 14.23
N SER A 19 28.78 -25.87 14.88
CA SER A 19 27.80 -24.95 14.29
C SER A 19 28.46 -23.58 14.16
N VAL A 20 28.82 -23.19 12.93
CA VAL A 20 29.16 -21.80 12.63
C VAL A 20 27.84 -21.01 12.61
N PRO A 21 27.61 -20.01 13.49
CA PRO A 21 26.46 -19.15 13.33
C PRO A 21 26.67 -18.29 12.10
N SER A 22 26.09 -18.68 10.96
CA SER A 22 25.89 -17.78 9.84
C SER A 22 24.79 -16.79 10.22
N THR A 23 25.13 -15.69 10.88
CA THR A 23 24.32 -14.47 10.80
C THR A 23 24.59 -13.79 9.45
N ALA A 24 24.28 -14.49 8.36
CA ALA A 24 24.04 -13.77 7.11
C ALA A 24 22.74 -12.98 7.33
N ALA A 25 22.75 -11.68 7.05
CA ALA A 25 21.52 -10.92 7.01
C ALA A 25 20.57 -11.61 6.03
N ASP A 26 19.39 -12.01 6.50
CA ASP A 26 18.36 -12.58 5.65
C ASP A 26 17.96 -11.50 4.63
N PRO A 27 18.26 -11.69 3.33
CA PRO A 27 18.05 -10.66 2.32
C PRO A 27 16.57 -10.30 2.18
N LEU A 28 15.64 -11.13 2.67
CA LEU A 28 14.20 -10.87 2.65
C LEU A 28 13.72 -9.97 3.79
N VAL A 29 14.63 -9.55 4.67
CA VAL A 29 14.26 -8.92 5.94
C VAL A 29 14.73 -7.48 6.03
N LEU A 30 13.78 -6.58 6.24
CA LEU A 30 14.08 -5.20 6.57
C LEU A 30 13.99 -4.98 8.09
N ASN A 31 15.03 -4.34 8.61
CA ASN A 31 15.12 -3.82 9.97
C ASN A 31 15.13 -2.28 9.95
N ASP A 32 15.32 -1.66 11.12
CA ASP A 32 15.35 -0.21 11.31
C ASP A 32 14.05 0.49 10.88
N ILE A 33 12.95 -0.24 11.00
CA ILE A 33 11.60 0.29 10.83
C ILE A 33 11.13 0.74 12.21
N GLU A 34 10.71 1.99 12.30
CA GLU A 34 10.09 2.55 13.49
C GLU A 34 8.61 2.72 13.24
N TRP A 35 7.82 2.58 14.30
CA TRP A 35 6.42 2.93 14.28
C TRP A 35 6.09 3.92 15.40
N LYS A 36 5.15 4.80 15.12
CA LYS A 36 4.60 5.75 16.07
C LYS A 36 3.10 5.86 15.89
N ALA A 37 2.36 5.70 16.98
CA ALA A 37 0.96 6.04 17.05
C ALA A 37 0.83 7.35 17.82
N ALA A 38 0.03 8.27 17.29
CA ALA A 38 -0.35 9.48 18.00
C ALA A 38 -1.88 9.56 18.04
N PRO A 39 -2.46 10.09 19.14
CA PRO A 39 -3.89 10.34 19.19
C PRO A 39 -4.25 11.35 18.09
N ALA A 40 -5.38 11.13 17.45
CA ALA A 40 -5.84 12.03 16.41
C ALA A 40 -6.09 13.43 16.98
N LYS A 41 -5.67 14.47 16.25
CA LYS A 41 -6.01 15.85 16.59
C LYS A 41 -7.41 16.17 16.10
N GLY A 42 -8.30 16.63 16.98
CA GLY A 42 -9.68 16.99 16.61
C GLY A 42 -10.55 15.76 16.28
N LYS A 43 -11.36 15.86 15.21
CA LYS A 43 -12.20 14.75 14.71
C LYS A 43 -11.44 13.75 13.82
N GLY A 44 -10.12 13.84 13.76
CA GLY A 44 -9.31 12.97 12.90
C GLY A 44 -9.35 11.51 13.36
N GLU A 45 -8.89 10.63 12.48
CA GLU A 45 -8.76 9.21 12.77
C GLU A 45 -7.34 8.88 13.27
N PRO A 46 -7.19 7.86 14.15
CA PRO A 46 -5.88 7.43 14.60
C PRO A 46 -5.08 6.87 13.42
N HIS A 47 -3.82 7.30 13.32
CA HIS A 47 -2.89 6.82 12.32
C HIS A 47 -1.68 6.15 12.97
N LEU A 48 -1.11 5.18 12.25
CA LEU A 48 0.18 4.59 12.54
C LEU A 48 1.18 5.16 11.53
N GLN A 49 2.09 5.99 12.02
CA GLN A 49 3.23 6.40 11.24
C GLN A 49 4.27 5.28 11.27
N VAL A 50 4.71 4.85 10.09
CA VAL A 50 5.81 3.90 9.91
C VAL A 50 6.93 4.64 9.20
N SER A 51 8.15 4.59 9.73
CA SER A 51 9.30 5.28 9.16
C SER A 51 10.50 4.35 9.05
N ARG A 52 11.27 4.53 7.97
CA ARG A 52 12.52 3.82 7.73
C ARG A 52 13.48 4.70 6.96
N ARG A 53 14.71 4.86 7.47
CA ARG A 53 15.71 5.79 6.92
C ARG A 53 15.12 7.20 6.72
N LYS A 54 14.95 7.65 5.46
CA LYS A 54 14.39 8.96 5.10
C LYS A 54 12.90 8.90 4.74
N SER A 55 12.32 7.71 4.65
CA SER A 55 10.94 7.48 4.23
C SER A 55 10.02 7.43 5.45
N ASN A 56 8.82 7.98 5.30
CA ASN A 56 7.75 7.83 6.27
C ASN A 56 6.42 7.63 5.53
N SER A 57 5.54 6.83 6.12
CA SER A 57 4.21 6.55 5.63
C SER A 57 3.24 6.60 6.80
N SER A 58 2.03 7.08 6.55
CA SER A 58 0.96 7.11 7.55
C SER A 58 -0.12 6.12 7.13
N VAL A 59 -0.39 5.14 7.98
CA VAL A 59 -1.41 4.13 7.74
C VAL A 59 -2.63 4.46 8.60
N SER A 60 -3.79 4.65 7.97
CA SER A 60 -5.06 4.83 8.68
C SER A 60 -5.48 3.55 9.39
N ILE A 61 -5.93 3.68 10.65
CA ILE A 61 -6.42 2.55 11.45
C ILE A 61 -7.91 2.74 11.81
N ASP A 62 -8.67 3.08 10.77
CA ASP A 62 -10.10 3.34 10.77
C ASP A 62 -10.94 2.06 10.68
N GLY A 63 -10.34 0.95 10.22
CA GLY A 63 -10.98 -0.36 10.03
C GLY A 63 -11.42 -0.65 8.59
N SER A 64 -11.07 0.22 7.64
CA SER A 64 -11.21 -0.05 6.19
C SER A 64 -10.41 -1.30 5.78
N ARG A 65 -9.22 -1.45 6.36
CA ARG A 65 -8.28 -2.56 6.12
C ARG A 65 -8.39 -3.63 7.20
N ARG A 66 -8.75 -4.86 6.80
CA ARG A 66 -9.05 -5.98 7.71
C ARG A 66 -7.80 -6.49 8.44
N GLU A 67 -6.68 -6.53 7.75
CA GLU A 67 -5.36 -6.90 8.25
C GLU A 67 -4.85 -5.98 9.37
N LEU A 68 -5.37 -4.75 9.45
CA LEU A 68 -5.04 -3.79 10.51
C LEU A 68 -5.92 -3.94 11.76
N ALA A 69 -6.92 -4.84 11.76
CA ALA A 69 -7.83 -5.01 12.90
C ALA A 69 -7.10 -5.38 14.20
N GLY A 70 -6.07 -6.24 14.12
CA GLY A 70 -5.22 -6.60 15.25
C GLY A 70 -4.44 -5.40 15.81
N THR A 71 -3.80 -4.65 14.91
CA THR A 71 -3.10 -3.39 15.24
C THR A 71 -4.06 -2.40 15.91
N LYS A 72 -5.27 -2.22 15.37
CA LYS A 72 -6.31 -1.35 15.93
C LYS A 72 -6.69 -1.74 17.36
N ALA A 73 -6.89 -3.03 17.61
CA ALA A 73 -7.22 -3.53 18.93
C ALA A 73 -6.07 -3.28 19.92
N VAL A 74 -4.84 -3.56 19.52
CA VAL A 74 -3.64 -3.35 20.36
C VAL A 74 -3.44 -1.87 20.69
N LEU A 75 -3.53 -0.97 19.71
CA LEU A 75 -3.31 0.46 19.93
C LEU A 75 -4.41 1.13 20.76
N ARG A 76 -5.59 0.51 20.93
CA ARG A 76 -6.63 0.97 21.87
C ARG A 76 -6.39 0.52 23.31
N GLY A 77 -5.37 -0.31 23.53
CA GLY A 77 -5.02 -0.85 24.83
C GLY A 77 -4.53 0.20 25.83
N ALA A 78 -4.36 -0.24 27.07
CA ALA A 78 -3.77 0.56 28.13
C ALA A 78 -2.25 0.75 27.93
N ALA A 79 -1.67 1.66 28.70
CA ALA A 79 -0.23 1.84 28.74
C ALA A 79 0.51 0.53 29.08
N GLY A 80 1.61 0.25 28.40
CA GLY A 80 2.38 -0.97 28.59
C GLY A 80 3.07 -1.48 27.32
N PRO A 81 3.83 -2.58 27.44
CA PRO A 81 4.45 -3.23 26.30
C PRO A 81 3.39 -3.80 25.35
N VAL A 82 3.62 -3.66 24.05
CA VAL A 82 2.73 -4.15 23.01
C VAL A 82 3.48 -4.86 21.90
N SER A 83 2.80 -5.81 21.27
CA SER A 83 3.21 -6.46 20.03
C SER A 83 2.02 -6.64 19.12
N PHE A 84 2.21 -6.40 17.82
CA PHE A 84 1.19 -6.66 16.81
C PHE A 84 1.88 -7.08 15.51
N THR A 85 1.15 -7.76 14.63
CA THR A 85 1.64 -8.21 13.33
C THR A 85 0.62 -7.84 12.26
N ILE A 86 1.11 -7.30 11.15
CA ILE A 86 0.33 -7.05 9.94
C ILE A 86 0.77 -8.08 8.91
N VAL A 87 -0.17 -8.91 8.48
CA VAL A 87 0.06 -9.91 7.43
C VAL A 87 -0.59 -9.40 6.16
N HIS A 88 0.21 -9.28 5.10
CA HIS A 88 -0.19 -8.81 3.79
C HIS A 88 0.44 -9.71 2.72
N ALA A 89 -0.06 -9.67 1.48
CA ALA A 89 0.48 -10.45 0.39
C ALA A 89 1.98 -10.15 0.16
N ALA A 90 2.38 -8.88 0.25
CA ALA A 90 3.79 -8.46 0.12
C ALA A 90 4.72 -8.95 1.24
N GLY A 91 4.17 -9.40 2.37
CA GLY A 91 4.97 -9.88 3.50
C GLY A 91 4.35 -9.64 4.86
N THR A 92 5.15 -9.87 5.90
CA THR A 92 4.74 -9.75 7.29
C THR A 92 5.51 -8.63 7.99
N LEU A 93 4.79 -7.65 8.54
CA LEU A 93 5.35 -6.59 9.39
C LEU A 93 5.07 -6.91 10.86
N ALA A 94 6.09 -7.38 11.58
CA ALA A 94 6.01 -7.69 13.00
C ALA A 94 6.54 -6.51 13.82
N CYS A 95 5.73 -5.97 14.72
CA CYS A 95 6.05 -4.78 15.49
C CYS A 95 6.02 -5.05 16.99
N THR A 96 6.91 -4.38 17.71
CA THR A 96 6.97 -4.34 19.18
C THR A 96 7.16 -2.91 19.66
N GLY A 97 6.70 -2.58 20.85
CA GLY A 97 6.93 -1.25 21.43
C GLY A 97 6.22 -1.06 22.75
N VAL A 98 5.97 0.21 23.08
CA VAL A 98 5.31 0.61 24.34
C VAL A 98 4.23 1.65 24.04
N LEU A 99 3.04 1.41 24.56
CA LEU A 99 1.98 2.42 24.65
C LEU A 99 2.16 3.24 25.93
N LYS A 100 2.01 4.56 25.81
CA LYS A 100 1.89 5.50 26.94
C LYS A 100 0.43 5.72 27.31
N ALA A 101 -0.47 5.65 26.33
CA ALA A 101 -1.92 5.69 26.47
C ALA A 101 -2.55 5.06 25.21
N ALA A 102 -3.88 4.98 25.17
CA ALA A 102 -4.58 4.56 23.96
C ALA A 102 -4.22 5.50 22.79
N HIS A 103 -3.80 4.91 21.67
CA HIS A 103 -3.32 5.56 20.45
C HIS A 103 -2.06 6.43 20.62
N ASP A 104 -1.37 6.37 21.75
CA ASP A 104 -0.08 7.06 21.96
C ASP A 104 1.00 6.05 22.31
N GLY A 105 1.94 5.84 21.40
CA GLY A 105 3.04 4.91 21.62
C GLY A 105 4.01 4.87 20.47
N ALA A 106 5.10 4.14 20.67
CA ALA A 106 6.12 3.97 19.66
C ALA A 106 6.88 2.65 19.84
N GLY A 107 7.58 2.25 18.79
CA GLY A 107 8.44 1.09 18.84
C GLY A 107 9.10 0.82 17.51
N ARG A 108 9.46 -0.45 17.30
CA ARG A 108 10.16 -0.90 16.11
C ARG A 108 9.43 -2.06 15.45
N CYS A 109 9.63 -2.20 14.16
CA CYS A 109 9.13 -3.31 13.38
C CYS A 109 10.27 -4.03 12.65
N ARG A 110 9.99 -5.26 12.27
CA ARG A 110 10.77 -6.06 11.33
C ARG A 110 9.82 -6.49 10.22
N PHE A 111 10.20 -6.24 8.98
CA PHE A 111 9.45 -6.68 7.80
C PHE A 111 10.13 -7.89 7.18
N ALA A 112 9.37 -8.94 6.89
CA ALA A 112 9.81 -10.07 6.08
C ALA A 112 8.99 -10.10 4.79
N ALA A 113 9.66 -9.90 3.66
CA ALA A 113 9.06 -9.95 2.33
C ALA A 113 8.60 -11.37 1.98
N ASP A 114 7.51 -11.47 1.22
CA ASP A 114 7.03 -12.73 0.67
C ASP A 114 7.57 -12.95 -0.77
N PRO A 115 8.41 -13.98 -1.00
CA PRO A 115 9.00 -14.21 -2.31
C PRO A 115 7.98 -14.75 -3.33
N GLY A 116 6.81 -15.25 -2.90
CA GLY A 116 5.72 -15.62 -3.79
C GLY A 116 5.09 -14.40 -4.45
N PHE A 117 4.80 -13.38 -3.64
CA PHE A 117 4.30 -12.11 -4.13
C PHE A 117 5.26 -11.42 -5.11
N GLU A 118 6.57 -11.42 -4.81
CA GLU A 118 7.58 -10.90 -5.74
C GLU A 118 7.56 -11.61 -7.10
N ARG A 119 7.42 -12.94 -7.12
CA ARG A 119 7.31 -13.71 -8.37
C ARG A 119 6.03 -13.38 -9.14
N ASP A 120 4.92 -13.23 -8.44
CA ASP A 120 3.63 -12.90 -9.06
C ASP A 120 3.62 -11.49 -9.65
N LEU A 121 4.30 -10.53 -9.01
CA LEU A 121 4.53 -9.20 -9.57
C LEU A 121 5.46 -9.25 -10.79
N ALA A 122 6.57 -10.00 -10.70
CA ALA A 122 7.51 -10.13 -11.80
C ALA A 122 6.85 -10.74 -13.07
N SER A 123 5.92 -11.69 -12.91
CA SER A 123 5.18 -12.25 -14.05
C SER A 123 4.26 -11.24 -14.75
N ARG A 124 4.01 -10.09 -14.12
CA ARG A 124 3.22 -8.95 -14.66
C ARG A 124 4.10 -7.81 -15.16
N GLY A 125 5.42 -7.95 -15.06
CA GLY A 125 6.37 -6.86 -15.35
C GLY A 125 6.46 -5.80 -14.27
N LEU A 126 5.95 -6.09 -13.06
CA LEU A 126 5.88 -5.16 -11.92
C LEU A 126 6.88 -5.54 -10.82
N ALA A 127 8.02 -6.13 -11.19
CA ALA A 127 9.02 -6.56 -10.23
C ALA A 127 9.50 -5.35 -9.40
N PRO A 128 9.42 -5.41 -8.06
CA PRO A 128 9.90 -4.31 -7.20
C PRO A 128 11.39 -4.04 -7.42
N GLU A 129 11.80 -2.77 -7.42
CA GLU A 129 13.21 -2.40 -7.55
C GLU A 129 13.99 -2.83 -6.30
N ASP A 130 13.42 -2.60 -5.13
CA ASP A 130 13.98 -3.06 -3.86
C ASP A 130 12.90 -3.50 -2.84
N ARG A 131 13.33 -3.85 -1.63
CA ARG A 131 12.41 -4.30 -0.56
C ARG A 131 11.67 -3.16 0.13
N ASP A 132 12.18 -1.94 0.05
CA ASP A 132 11.46 -0.77 0.53
C ASP A 132 10.16 -0.58 -0.27
N ASP A 133 10.14 -0.95 -1.56
CA ASP A 133 8.92 -0.98 -2.38
C ASP A 133 7.92 -2.02 -1.88
N LEU A 134 8.37 -3.23 -1.53
CA LEU A 134 7.51 -4.26 -0.91
C LEU A 134 6.93 -3.82 0.43
N LEU A 135 7.73 -3.11 1.24
CA LEU A 135 7.25 -2.50 2.47
C LEU A 135 6.22 -1.41 2.16
N ALA A 136 6.48 -0.55 1.18
CA ALA A 136 5.54 0.49 0.74
C ALA A 136 4.22 -0.15 0.28
N MET A 137 4.26 -1.22 -0.52
CA MET A 137 3.10 -1.96 -0.97
C MET A 137 2.26 -2.50 0.19
N LEU A 138 2.87 -3.07 1.23
CA LEU A 138 2.15 -3.45 2.46
C LEU A 138 1.48 -2.23 3.11
N LEU A 139 2.18 -1.11 3.18
CA LEU A 139 1.68 0.09 3.86
C LEU A 139 0.53 0.75 3.11
N VAL A 140 0.48 0.67 1.78
CA VAL A 140 -0.59 1.25 0.94
C VAL A 140 -1.61 0.22 0.42
N ASP A 141 -1.49 -1.05 0.80
CA ASP A 141 -2.35 -2.15 0.32
C ASP A 141 -2.29 -2.39 -1.19
N ALA A 142 -1.10 -2.24 -1.78
CA ALA A 142 -0.86 -2.59 -3.18
C ALA A 142 -0.80 -4.12 -3.34
N THR A 143 -1.78 -4.68 -4.07
CA THR A 143 -1.96 -6.13 -4.22
C THR A 143 -1.92 -6.57 -5.68
N ILE A 144 -1.74 -7.88 -5.90
CA ILE A 144 -1.90 -8.51 -7.22
C ILE A 144 -3.33 -8.32 -7.74
N GLU A 145 -4.34 -8.40 -6.86
CA GLU A 145 -5.74 -8.17 -7.21
C GLU A 145 -5.97 -6.76 -7.76
N LEU A 146 -5.34 -5.75 -7.14
CA LEU A 146 -5.39 -4.38 -7.64
C LEU A 146 -4.74 -4.27 -9.02
N ALA A 147 -3.53 -4.83 -9.21
CA ALA A 147 -2.82 -4.80 -10.49
C ALA A 147 -3.63 -5.44 -11.63
N ASP A 148 -4.19 -6.63 -11.38
CA ASP A 148 -5.02 -7.36 -12.34
C ASP A 148 -6.32 -6.60 -12.64
N GLY A 149 -6.95 -6.04 -11.60
CA GLY A 149 -8.17 -5.26 -11.74
C GLY A 149 -7.98 -3.99 -12.55
N LEU A 150 -6.86 -3.27 -12.35
CA LEU A 150 -6.53 -2.05 -13.11
C LEU A 150 -6.22 -2.37 -14.57
N THR A 151 -5.48 -3.44 -14.81
CA THR A 151 -5.23 -3.98 -16.16
C THR A 151 -6.55 -4.32 -16.86
N ALA A 152 -7.46 -5.04 -16.18
CA ALA A 152 -8.77 -5.38 -16.72
C ALA A 152 -9.68 -4.17 -16.95
N ALA A 153 -9.48 -3.09 -16.19
CA ALA A 153 -10.17 -1.82 -16.39
C ALA A 153 -9.57 -0.96 -17.53
N GLY A 154 -8.48 -1.42 -18.16
CA GLY A 154 -7.83 -0.77 -19.29
C GLY A 154 -6.74 0.23 -18.93
N VAL A 155 -6.27 0.24 -17.67
CA VAL A 155 -5.21 1.14 -17.18
C VAL A 155 -4.11 0.34 -16.47
N GLN A 156 -3.43 -0.51 -17.23
CA GLN A 156 -2.36 -1.36 -16.71
C GLN A 156 -1.22 -0.54 -16.07
N PRO A 157 -0.82 -0.83 -14.82
CA PRO A 157 0.42 -0.32 -14.23
C PRO A 157 1.64 -0.71 -15.07
N LYS A 158 2.59 0.22 -15.29
CA LYS A 158 3.79 -0.06 -16.10
C LYS A 158 4.95 -0.58 -15.26
N ASP A 159 5.02 -0.14 -14.01
CA ASP A 159 6.00 -0.55 -13.03
C ASP A 159 5.35 -0.66 -11.63
N ASP A 160 6.15 -1.06 -10.65
CA ASP A 160 5.75 -1.19 -9.26
C ASP A 160 5.40 0.17 -8.62
N GLY A 161 6.09 1.24 -9.04
CA GLY A 161 5.82 2.60 -8.63
C GLY A 161 4.40 3.06 -8.98
N ASP A 162 3.93 2.78 -10.20
CA ASP A 162 2.55 3.02 -10.62
C ASP A 162 1.54 2.29 -9.73
N LEU A 163 1.80 1.03 -9.40
CA LEU A 163 0.91 0.23 -8.55
C LEU A 163 0.88 0.78 -7.12
N ILE A 164 2.03 1.17 -6.56
CA ILE A 164 2.13 1.80 -5.24
C ILE A 164 1.37 3.13 -5.24
N ALA A 165 1.56 3.98 -6.26
CA ALA A 165 0.89 5.26 -6.37
C ALA A 165 -0.64 5.11 -6.53
N ALA A 166 -1.07 4.16 -7.35
CA ALA A 166 -2.49 3.84 -7.53
C ALA A 166 -3.14 3.40 -6.21
N ALA A 167 -2.49 2.49 -5.47
CA ALA A 167 -2.98 2.03 -4.18
C ALA A 167 -3.02 3.17 -3.14
N ALA A 168 -1.95 3.97 -3.05
CA ALA A 168 -1.84 5.08 -2.11
C ALA A 168 -2.91 6.16 -2.29
N LEU A 169 -3.44 6.31 -3.51
CA LEU A 169 -4.48 7.27 -3.85
C LEU A 169 -5.87 6.64 -3.95
N ASP A 170 -6.05 5.35 -3.64
CA ASP A 170 -7.31 4.62 -3.84
C ASP A 170 -7.82 4.66 -5.30
N VAL A 171 -6.91 4.55 -6.27
CA VAL A 171 -7.23 4.34 -7.69
C VAL A 171 -7.65 2.88 -7.85
N THR A 172 -8.95 2.63 -7.80
CA THR A 172 -9.52 1.28 -7.91
C THR A 172 -10.03 0.99 -9.33
N PRO A 173 -10.22 -0.29 -9.71
CA PRO A 173 -10.88 -0.63 -10.97
C PRO A 173 -12.30 -0.05 -11.08
N ALA A 174 -13.00 0.08 -9.96
CA ALA A 174 -14.33 0.70 -9.91
C ALA A 174 -14.25 2.21 -10.19
N TYR A 175 -13.26 2.89 -9.62
CA TYR A 175 -12.99 4.30 -9.89
C TYR A 175 -12.69 4.55 -11.38
N VAL A 176 -11.81 3.76 -11.98
CA VAL A 176 -11.48 3.84 -13.41
C VAL A 176 -12.73 3.72 -14.28
N ARG A 177 -13.61 2.75 -13.97
CA ARG A 177 -14.88 2.57 -14.68
C ARG A 177 -15.85 3.73 -14.47
N ASP A 178 -15.89 4.32 -13.29
CA ASP A 178 -16.76 5.48 -12.99
C ASP A 178 -16.35 6.74 -13.77
N LEU A 179 -15.06 6.87 -14.12
CA LEU A 179 -14.57 7.96 -14.96
C LEU A 179 -14.87 7.78 -16.45
N GLN A 180 -15.13 6.55 -16.91
CA GLN A 180 -15.49 6.30 -18.30
C GLN A 180 -16.81 6.98 -18.64
N SER A 181 -16.78 7.90 -19.60
CA SER A 181 -17.96 8.69 -19.99
C SER A 181 -17.85 9.22 -21.42
N GLU A 182 -18.90 9.85 -21.93
CA GLU A 182 -18.83 10.54 -23.21
C GLU A 182 -17.85 11.73 -23.19
N ALA A 183 -17.58 12.28 -22.00
CA ALA A 183 -16.62 13.37 -21.84
C ALA A 183 -15.17 12.88 -21.93
N MET A 184 -14.85 11.69 -21.44
CA MET A 184 -13.47 11.22 -21.32
C MET A 184 -13.40 9.69 -21.31
N THR A 185 -12.39 9.15 -22.00
CA THR A 185 -11.97 7.75 -21.89
C THR A 185 -10.60 7.71 -21.24
N LEU A 186 -10.49 7.00 -20.11
CA LEU A 186 -9.23 6.82 -19.40
C LEU A 186 -8.49 5.60 -19.96
N THR A 187 -7.21 5.75 -20.30
CA THR A 187 -6.44 4.71 -21.00
C THR A 187 -5.07 4.42 -20.41
N THR A 188 -4.61 5.24 -19.45
CA THR A 188 -3.32 5.05 -18.78
C THR A 188 -3.52 5.13 -17.26
N ILE A 189 -2.64 4.46 -16.53
CA ILE A 189 -2.66 4.48 -15.07
C ILE A 189 -2.24 5.85 -14.54
N GLU A 190 -1.30 6.52 -15.21
CA GLU A 190 -0.79 7.82 -14.81
C GLU A 190 -1.87 8.90 -14.90
N ASP A 191 -2.71 8.83 -15.93
CA ASP A 191 -3.89 9.70 -16.04
C ASP A 191 -4.90 9.42 -14.92
N ALA A 192 -5.10 8.15 -14.54
CA ALA A 192 -6.00 7.78 -13.46
C ALA A 192 -5.51 8.31 -12.11
N ILE A 193 -4.21 8.18 -11.86
CA ILE A 193 -3.51 8.75 -10.71
C ILE A 193 -3.66 10.27 -10.69
N ALA A 194 -3.42 10.94 -11.81
CA ALA A 194 -3.55 12.40 -11.93
C ALA A 194 -4.99 12.89 -11.69
N CYS A 195 -5.99 12.20 -12.23
CA CYS A 195 -7.40 12.47 -11.95
C CYS A 195 -7.70 12.35 -10.46
N LYS A 196 -7.27 11.25 -9.83
CA LYS A 196 -7.55 10.98 -8.42
C LYS A 196 -6.88 12.01 -7.51
N ALA A 197 -5.64 12.39 -7.81
CA ALA A 197 -4.89 13.41 -7.07
C ALA A 197 -5.55 14.81 -7.08
N LEU A 198 -6.40 15.11 -8.07
CA LEU A 198 -7.15 16.37 -8.15
C LEU A 198 -8.63 16.21 -7.80
N ASP A 199 -9.03 15.12 -7.14
CA ASP A 199 -10.43 14.85 -6.79
C ASP A 199 -11.38 14.90 -8.01
N VAL A 200 -10.91 14.42 -9.16
CA VAL A 200 -11.77 14.14 -10.31
C VAL A 200 -12.53 12.85 -10.04
N ASP A 201 -13.86 12.92 -10.04
CA ASP A 201 -14.76 11.79 -9.86
C ASP A 201 -15.71 11.62 -11.05
N GLY A 202 -16.49 10.52 -11.06
CA GLY A 202 -17.46 10.27 -12.12
C GLY A 202 -18.52 11.37 -12.24
N ALA A 203 -18.89 12.00 -11.12
CA ALA A 203 -19.89 13.07 -11.10
C ALA A 203 -19.38 14.30 -11.87
N TYR A 204 -18.12 14.67 -11.67
CA TYR A 204 -17.45 15.75 -12.37
C TYR A 204 -17.43 15.51 -13.89
N VAL A 205 -16.93 14.35 -14.34
CA VAL A 205 -16.80 14.06 -15.79
C VAL A 205 -18.17 13.91 -16.47
N ARG A 206 -19.17 13.32 -15.80
CA ARG A 206 -20.56 13.31 -16.29
C ARG A 206 -21.15 14.72 -16.33
N GLY A 207 -20.79 15.58 -15.38
CA GLY A 207 -21.14 17.00 -15.38
C GLY A 207 -20.58 17.74 -16.60
N LEU A 208 -19.32 17.50 -16.97
CA LEU A 208 -18.71 18.03 -18.19
C LEU A 208 -19.40 17.51 -19.45
N ALA A 209 -19.77 16.21 -19.47
CA ALA A 209 -20.59 15.66 -20.54
C ALA A 209 -21.96 16.35 -20.60
N ALA A 210 -22.65 16.55 -19.49
CA ALA A 210 -23.92 17.28 -19.47
C ALA A 210 -23.77 18.77 -19.86
N ALA A 211 -22.57 19.33 -19.72
CA ALA A 211 -22.22 20.67 -20.19
C ALA A 211 -21.92 20.75 -21.70
N GLY A 212 -21.87 19.60 -22.38
CA GLY A 212 -21.66 19.51 -23.83
C GLY A 212 -20.21 19.24 -24.26
N TYR A 213 -19.29 19.04 -23.32
CA TYR A 213 -17.91 18.66 -23.63
C TYR A 213 -17.84 17.15 -23.91
N ARG A 214 -17.07 16.76 -24.92
CA ARG A 214 -16.93 15.38 -25.39
C ARG A 214 -15.49 15.11 -25.77
N LYS A 215 -15.04 13.87 -25.57
CA LYS A 215 -13.71 13.39 -26.00
C LYS A 215 -12.55 14.29 -25.52
N LEU A 216 -12.67 14.80 -24.30
CA LEU A 216 -11.56 15.45 -23.61
C LEU A 216 -10.47 14.42 -23.34
N SER A 217 -9.21 14.83 -23.46
CA SER A 217 -8.11 14.05 -22.92
C SER A 217 -8.16 14.09 -21.39
N ALA A 218 -7.56 13.11 -20.72
CA ALA A 218 -7.42 13.16 -19.27
C ALA A 218 -6.65 14.41 -18.82
N HIS A 219 -5.63 14.81 -19.59
CA HIS A 219 -4.90 16.05 -19.36
C HIS A 219 -5.80 17.29 -19.37
N ASP A 220 -6.76 17.38 -20.30
CA ASP A 220 -7.72 18.49 -20.35
C ASP A 220 -8.61 18.50 -19.10
N VAL A 221 -9.14 17.34 -18.69
CA VAL A 221 -10.00 17.23 -17.50
C VAL A 221 -9.23 17.60 -16.23
N VAL A 222 -8.01 17.10 -16.08
CA VAL A 222 -7.09 17.45 -14.99
C VAL A 222 -6.80 18.95 -14.98
N GLY A 223 -6.49 19.55 -16.14
CA GLY A 223 -6.24 20.98 -16.28
C GLY A 223 -7.45 21.84 -15.92
N MET A 224 -8.65 21.45 -16.38
CA MET A 224 -9.90 22.11 -16.03
C MET A 224 -10.14 22.06 -14.52
N LYS A 225 -9.97 20.90 -13.89
CA LYS A 225 -10.14 20.72 -12.45
C LYS A 225 -9.12 21.55 -11.65
N ALA A 226 -7.86 21.56 -12.07
CA ALA A 226 -6.79 22.35 -11.45
C ALA A 226 -7.08 23.87 -11.49
N LEU A 227 -7.73 24.34 -12.55
CA LEU A 227 -8.15 25.73 -12.70
C LEU A 227 -9.49 26.06 -12.01
N GLY A 228 -10.08 25.11 -11.28
CA GLY A 228 -11.35 25.30 -10.57
C GLY A 228 -12.58 25.36 -11.48
N VAL A 229 -12.48 24.84 -12.71
CA VAL A 229 -13.62 24.80 -13.63
C VAL A 229 -14.66 23.80 -13.12
N SER A 230 -15.83 24.31 -12.73
CA SER A 230 -16.98 23.47 -12.37
C SER A 230 -17.80 23.06 -13.61
N PRO A 231 -18.61 21.99 -13.52
CA PRO A 231 -19.57 21.65 -14.57
C PRO A 231 -20.56 22.77 -14.92
N GLU A 232 -20.96 23.58 -13.93
CA GLU A 232 -21.86 24.72 -14.11
C GLU A 232 -21.17 25.84 -14.90
N TYR A 233 -19.92 26.15 -14.55
CA TYR A 233 -19.10 27.11 -15.28
C TYR A 233 -18.87 26.65 -16.72
N ALA A 234 -18.47 25.40 -16.92
CA ALA A 234 -18.27 24.81 -18.24
C ALA A 234 -19.54 24.92 -19.09
N ARG A 235 -20.71 24.64 -18.51
CA ARG A 235 -22.02 24.75 -19.19
C ARG A 235 -22.36 26.19 -19.55
N ALA A 236 -22.07 27.16 -18.68
CA ALA A 236 -22.28 28.57 -18.97
C ALA A 236 -21.41 29.04 -20.14
N MET A 237 -20.14 28.63 -20.16
CA MET A 237 -19.21 28.94 -21.25
C MET A 237 -19.65 28.32 -22.58
N ASN A 238 -20.09 27.06 -22.58
CA ASN A 238 -20.55 26.40 -23.81
C ASN A 238 -21.82 27.05 -24.37
N ARG A 239 -22.76 27.48 -23.51
CA ARG A 239 -23.93 28.26 -23.93
C ARG A 239 -23.55 29.62 -24.52
N ALA A 240 -22.60 30.33 -23.90
CA ALA A 240 -22.13 31.62 -24.40
C ALA A 240 -21.49 31.47 -25.79
N ALA A 241 -20.61 30.48 -25.96
CA ALA A 241 -19.98 30.18 -27.26
C ALA A 241 -21.00 29.84 -28.36
N SER A 242 -22.04 29.08 -28.01
CA SER A 242 -23.11 28.72 -28.96
C SER A 242 -24.07 29.88 -29.28
N GLY A 243 -24.13 30.90 -28.42
CA GLY A 243 -25.02 32.07 -28.56
C GLY A 243 -24.42 33.23 -29.35
N SER A 244 -23.09 33.32 -29.45
CA SER A 244 -22.38 34.40 -30.17
C SER A 244 -22.29 34.21 -31.69
N GLY A 245 -22.91 33.16 -32.24
CA GLY A 245 -22.93 32.85 -33.68
C GLY A 245 -24.19 33.32 -34.43
N LYS A 246 -24.97 34.24 -33.87
CA LYS A 246 -26.14 34.86 -34.51
C LYS A 246 -25.95 36.36 -34.69
#